data_AF-X1I718-F1
#
_entry.id   AF-X1I718-F1
#
_cell.length_a   1.000
_cell.length_b   1.000
_cell.length_c   1.000
_cell.angle_alpha   90.00
_cell.angle_beta   90.00
_cell.angle_gamma   90.00
#
_symmetry.space_group_name_H-M   'P 1'
#
loop_
_entity.id
_entity.type
_entity.pdbx_description
1 polymer ?
#
loop_
_entity_poly.entity_id
_entity_poly.type
_entity_poly.pdbx_seq_one_letter_code
_entity_poly.pdbx_strand_id
1 'polypeptide(L)' 'EAPYALAAATALMKFSDLDARSIVEESLRIAASICIYTNKEITIEEL' A
#
# COMPACT_ATOMS: atom_id res chain seq x y z
N GLU A 1 6.45 -9.19 4.09
CA GLU A 1 5.73 -7.94 3.76
C GLU A 1 6.07 -7.39 2.37
N ALA A 2 7.35 -7.37 1.97
CA ALA A 2 7.83 -6.69 0.77
C ALA A 2 7.14 -6.98 -0.59
N PRO A 3 6.70 -8.19 -0.98
CA PRO A 3 6.24 -8.40 -2.35
C PRO A 3 4.87 -7.76 -2.65
N TYR A 4 3.91 -7.80 -1.71
CA TYR A 4 2.53 -7.40 -2.00
C TYR A 4 2.35 -5.88 -2.02
N ALA A 5 2.82 -5.19 -0.97
CA ALA A 5 2.74 -3.73 -0.89
C ALA A 5 3.55 -3.08 -2.02
N LEU A 6 4.76 -3.57 -2.30
CA LEU A 6 5.59 -3.04 -3.38
C LEU A 6 4.95 -3.27 -4.76
N ALA A 7 4.39 -4.46 -5.01
CA ALA A 7 3.72 -4.74 -6.27
C ALA A 7 2.47 -3.86 -6.46
N ALA A 8 1.65 -3.72 -5.41
CA ALA A 8 0.47 -2.86 -5.41
C ALA A 8 0.85 -1.39 -5.64
N ALA A 9 1.82 -0.87 -4.87
CA ALA A 9 2.32 0.50 -5.04
C ALA A 9 2.87 0.74 -6.45
N THR A 10 3.62 -0.22 -7.01
CA THR A 10 4.16 -0.12 -8.37
C THR A 10 3.07 -0.04 -9.43
N ALA A 11 1.98 -0.80 -9.26
CA ALA A 11 0.83 -0.74 -10.16
C ALA A 11 0.08 0.59 -10.02
N LEU A 12 -0.19 1.02 -8.78
CA LEU A 12 -0.90 2.27 -8.49
C LEU A 12 -0.13 3.48 -9.02
N MET A 13 1.20 3.55 -8.82
CA MET A 13 2.05 4.61 -9.37
C MET A 13 2.01 4.72 -10.90
N LYS A 14 1.73 3.62 -11.62
CA LYS A 14 1.75 3.57 -13.09
C LYS A 14 0.38 3.76 -13.73
N PHE A 15 -0.69 3.39 -13.03
CA PHE A 15 -2.02 3.21 -13.60
C PHE A 15 -3.12 3.91 -12.81
N SER A 16 -2.77 4.82 -11.90
CA SER A 16 -3.73 5.66 -11.18
C SER A 16 -3.20 7.09 -11.05
N ASP A 17 -4.11 8.04 -10.83
CA ASP A 17 -3.78 9.44 -10.54
C ASP A 17 -3.81 9.73 -9.03
N LEU A 18 -3.45 8.73 -8.22
CA LEU A 18 -3.41 8.86 -6.76
C LEU A 18 -2.17 9.64 -6.32
N ASP A 19 -2.32 10.41 -5.24
CA ASP A 19 -1.19 11.04 -4.57
C ASP A 19 -0.36 10.02 -3.77
N ALA A 20 0.85 10.42 -3.35
CA ALA A 20 1.78 9.51 -2.68
C ALA A 20 1.17 8.88 -1.41
N ARG A 21 0.40 9.65 -0.64
CA ARG A 21 -0.28 9.18 0.56
C ARG A 21 -1.30 8.09 0.23
N SER A 22 -2.16 8.31 -0.76
CA SER A 22 -3.19 7.34 -1.16
C SER A 22 -2.57 6.07 -1.75
N ILE A 23 -1.47 6.19 -2.50
CA ILE A 23 -0.74 5.02 -3.02
C ILE A 23 -0.22 4.15 -1.86
N VAL A 24 0.39 4.77 -0.85
CA VAL A 24 0.88 4.07 0.34
C VAL A 24 -0.28 3.41 1.08
N GLU A 25 -1.36 4.14 1.35
CA GLU A 25 -2.53 3.60 2.06
C GLU A 25 -3.12 2.38 1.35
N GLU A 26 -3.43 2.50 0.06
CA GLU A 26 -4.04 1.42 -0.72
C GLU A 26 -3.12 0.22 -0.86
N SER A 27 -1.82 0.45 -1.07
CA SER A 27 -0.84 -0.63 -1.15
C SER A 27 -0.73 -1.43 0.16
N LEU A 28 -0.78 -0.75 1.31
CA LEU A 28 -0.76 -1.38 2.63
C LEU A 28 -2.07 -2.09 2.94
N ARG A 29 -3.22 -1.53 2.53
CA ARG A 29 -4.54 -2.20 2.63
C ARG A 29 -4.59 -3.50 1.83
N ILE A 30 -4.04 -3.49 0.61
CA ILE A 30 -3.94 -4.69 -0.22
C ILE A 30 -3.04 -5.72 0.46
N ALA A 31 -1.87 -5.32 0.96
CA ALA A 31 -0.97 -6.22 1.67
C ALA A 31 -1.62 -6.83 2.92
N ALA A 32 -2.35 -6.04 3.71
CA ALA A 32 -3.10 -6.47 4.89
C ALA A 32 -4.24 -7.46 4.59
N SER A 33 -4.74 -7.49 3.36
CA SER A 33 -5.76 -8.46 2.93
C SER A 33 -5.20 -9.82 2.52
N ILE A 34 -3.89 -9.89 2.24
CA ILE A 34 -3.21 -11.09 1.71
C ILE A 34 -2.27 -11.70 2.74
N CYS A 35 -1.51 -10.87 3.47
CA CYS A 35 -0.47 -11.32 4.38
C CYS A 35 -1.02 -11.50 5.79
N ILE A 36 -0.98 -12.74 6.31
CA ILE A 36 -1.44 -13.07 7.67
C ILE A 36 -0.67 -12.34 8.79
N TYR A 37 0.50 -11.77 8.48
CA TYR A 37 1.34 -11.03 9.43
C TYR A 37 1.18 -9.51 9.34
N THR A 38 0.38 -9.01 8.39
CA THR A 38 0.11 -7.58 8.22
C THR A 38 -1.35 -7.32 8.53
N ASN A 39 -1.63 -6.46 9.51
CA ASN A 39 -2.99 -6.12 9.91
C ASN A 39 -3.52 -4.89 9.17
N LYS A 40 -4.77 -4.50 9.45
CA LYS A 40 -5.43 -3.35 8.81
C LYS A 40 -5.24 -2.02 9.57
N GLU A 41 -4.47 -2.03 10.66
CA GLU A 41 -4.22 -0.84 11.47
C GLU A 41 -2.99 -0.12 10.90
N ILE A 42 -3.25 0.83 9.99
CA ILE A 42 -2.21 1.51 9.22
C ILE A 42 -2.02 2.93 9.78
N THR A 43 -0.77 3.29 10.05
CA THR A 43 -0.34 4.67 10.38
C THR A 43 0.55 5.18 9.26
N ILE A 44 0.31 6.39 8.77
CA ILE A 44 1.03 7.00 7.65
C ILE A 44 1.58 8.34 8.09
N GLU A 45 2.90 8.47 8.04
CA GLU A 45 3.65 9.70 8.30
C GLU A 45 4.05 10.36 6.98
N GLU A 46 4.03 11.70 6.93
CA GLU A 46 4.36 12.51 5.75
C GLU A 46 5.26 13.71 6.12
N LEU A 47 5.95 14.29 5.13
CA LEU A 47 6.92 15.39 5.30
C LEU A 47 6.35 16.75 4.91
#